data_AF-A0A9E2ZDM7-F1
#
_entry.id   AF-A0A9E2ZDM7-F1
#
_cell.length_a   1.000
_cell.length_b   1.000
_cell.length_c   1.000
_cell.angle_alpha   90.00
_cell.angle_beta   90.00
_cell.angle_gamma   90.00
#
_symmetry.space_group_name_H-M   'P 1'
#
loop_
_entity.id
_entity.type
_entity.pdbx_description
1 polymer ?
#
loop_
_entity_poly.entity_id
_entity_poly.type
_entity_poly.pdbx_seq_one_letter_code
_entity_poly.pdbx_strand_id
1 'polypeptide(L)'
;MQKQTKATPAVLATPRGLAETLWEVPTMQAYASTGMAPAGELRLIDRHPPISGSTSRAAPGNLVFDELLAQLAELVAAKVADRLARQEPEPADDWLDTRGASEYLGIHRDSLRRLAGEKAIPAEQAGAGCRLFFRRSDLDAWRRRGSATVVGIRSRCDG
;
A
#
# COMPACT_ATOMS: atom_id res chain seq x y z
N MET A 1 29.21 -59.58 -18.78
CA MET A 1 29.58 -59.34 -17.36
C MET A 1 28.34 -58.91 -16.61
N GLN A 2 27.98 -59.68 -15.58
CA GLN A 2 26.71 -59.57 -14.85
C GLN A 2 26.84 -58.59 -13.67
N LYS A 3 25.77 -57.80 -13.49
CA LYS A 3 25.07 -57.36 -12.26
C LYS A 3 25.88 -57.14 -10.97
N GLN A 4 25.65 -55.98 -10.34
CA GLN A 4 25.05 -55.92 -8.99
C GLN A 4 24.66 -54.50 -8.58
N THR A 5 23.35 -54.31 -8.40
CA THR A 5 22.69 -53.26 -7.60
C THR A 5 22.92 -53.51 -6.12
N LYS A 6 23.15 -52.46 -5.32
CA LYS A 6 23.03 -52.54 -3.86
C LYS A 6 22.29 -51.32 -3.31
N ALA A 7 21.19 -51.61 -2.63
CA ALA A 7 20.34 -50.68 -1.92
C ALA A 7 20.78 -50.50 -0.45
N THR A 8 20.48 -49.29 0.06
CA THR A 8 20.16 -48.77 1.41
C THR A 8 20.40 -49.62 2.68
N PRO A 9 20.79 -48.96 3.80
CA PRO A 9 19.83 -48.68 4.89
C PRO A 9 20.01 -47.27 5.51
N ALA A 10 18.95 -46.49 5.77
CA ALA A 10 18.15 -46.47 7.00
C ALA A 10 18.97 -46.21 8.28
N VAL A 11 18.93 -44.96 8.79
CA VAL A 11 19.34 -44.60 10.16
C VAL A 11 18.26 -43.73 10.81
N LEU A 12 17.79 -44.26 11.95
CA LEU A 12 16.86 -43.72 12.95
C LEU A 12 17.28 -42.34 13.49
N ALA A 13 16.32 -41.41 13.71
CA ALA A 13 15.74 -41.01 15.01
C ALA A 13 16.79 -40.74 16.10
N THR A 14 16.92 -39.54 16.69
CA THR A 14 16.14 -38.90 17.81
C THR A 14 16.93 -37.60 18.18
N PRO A 15 16.56 -36.69 19.14
CA PRO A 15 15.31 -36.45 19.87
C PRO A 15 14.83 -34.97 19.94
N ARG A 16 13.52 -34.86 20.18
CA ARG A 16 12.77 -33.96 21.09
C ARG A 16 13.54 -32.93 21.95
N GLY A 17 13.20 -31.64 21.77
CA GLY A 17 13.37 -30.52 22.73
C GLY A 17 12.69 -29.26 22.15
N LEU A 18 11.42 -28.98 22.45
CA LEU A 18 10.91 -28.07 23.50
C LEU A 18 11.33 -26.59 23.32
N ALA A 19 10.45 -25.82 22.66
CA ALA A 19 10.13 -24.41 22.90
C ALA A 19 8.91 -24.08 22.00
N GLU A 20 7.68 -24.38 22.44
CA GLU A 20 6.79 -23.42 23.10
C GLU A 20 6.73 -22.04 22.40
N THR A 21 5.78 -21.91 21.49
CA THR A 21 4.87 -20.75 21.40
C THR A 21 3.53 -21.25 20.85
N LEU A 22 2.83 -22.01 21.68
CA LEU A 22 1.38 -22.15 21.54
C LEU A 22 0.80 -20.76 21.82
N TRP A 23 0.49 -20.00 20.77
CA TRP A 23 -0.51 -18.96 20.91
C TRP A 23 -1.85 -19.67 21.02
N GLU A 24 -2.25 -19.94 22.26
CA GLU A 24 -3.62 -20.31 22.59
C GLU A 24 -4.53 -19.23 22.01
N VAL A 25 -5.27 -19.59 20.95
CA VAL A 25 -6.37 -18.78 20.45
C VAL A 25 -7.54 -19.05 21.39
N PRO A 26 -8.05 -18.06 22.15
CA PRO A 26 -9.28 -18.25 22.90
C PRO A 26 -10.39 -18.50 21.88
N THR A 27 -10.89 -19.73 21.84
CA THR A 27 -12.14 -20.07 21.17
C THR A 27 -13.23 -19.18 21.76
N MET A 28 -13.68 -18.21 20.97
CA MET A 28 -14.86 -17.38 21.19
C MET A 28 -16.14 -18.24 21.27
N GLN A 29 -16.29 -19.02 22.34
CA GLN A 29 -17.54 -19.64 22.76
C GLN A 29 -18.37 -18.62 23.56
N ALA A 30 -18.80 -17.53 22.93
CA ALA A 30 -19.55 -16.49 23.65
C ALA A 30 -20.79 -15.92 22.94
N TYR A 31 -21.18 -16.41 21.76
CA TYR A 31 -22.42 -15.93 21.12
C TYR A 31 -23.35 -17.08 20.70
N ALA A 32 -23.66 -17.94 21.66
CA ALA A 32 -24.91 -18.69 21.64
C ALA A 32 -25.86 -18.04 22.65
N SER A 33 -26.73 -17.17 22.16
CA SER A 33 -27.95 -16.79 22.88
C SER A 33 -29.08 -16.75 21.87
N THR A 34 -29.64 -17.93 21.67
CA THR A 34 -30.94 -18.11 21.03
C THR A 34 -32.01 -17.46 21.91
N GLY A 35 -32.69 -16.48 21.34
CA GLY A 35 -33.96 -15.95 21.84
C GLY A 35 -34.84 -15.57 20.65
N MET A 36 -35.50 -16.55 20.02
CA MET A 36 -36.75 -16.29 19.29
C MET A 36 -37.78 -15.83 20.34
N ALA A 37 -38.63 -14.82 20.13
CA ALA A 37 -39.71 -14.70 19.15
C ALA A 37 -40.49 -13.38 19.44
N PRO A 38 -41.61 -13.04 18.78
CA PRO A 38 -42.09 -13.42 17.45
C PRO A 38 -42.40 -12.20 16.54
N ALA A 39 -42.78 -12.52 15.32
CA ALA A 39 -43.39 -11.64 14.33
C ALA A 39 -44.51 -10.77 14.92
N GLY A 40 -44.40 -9.46 14.69
CA GLY A 40 -45.44 -8.48 14.93
C GLY A 40 -45.21 -7.26 14.06
N GLU A 41 -46.05 -7.12 13.03
CA GLU A 41 -46.38 -5.87 12.35
C GLU A 41 -45.29 -5.18 11.49
N LEU A 42 -45.34 -5.52 10.20
CA LEU A 42 -45.12 -4.57 9.12
C LEU A 42 -45.99 -3.32 9.32
N ARG A 43 -45.47 -2.30 10.01
CA ARG A 43 -45.97 -0.93 9.94
C ARG A 43 -45.04 -0.12 9.04
N LEU A 44 -45.38 -0.20 7.75
CA LEU A 44 -45.26 0.86 6.77
C LEU A 44 -45.82 2.15 7.38
N ILE A 45 -44.97 2.94 8.04
CA ILE A 45 -45.24 4.35 8.28
C ILE A 45 -43.95 5.09 7.97
N ASP A 46 -43.96 5.71 6.79
CA ASP A 46 -43.22 6.91 6.45
C ASP A 46 -43.18 7.89 7.63
N ARG A 47 -42.12 7.79 8.44
CA ARG A 47 -41.65 8.90 9.26
C ARG A 47 -40.14 8.85 9.29
N HIS A 48 -39.54 9.13 8.13
CA HIS A 48 -38.25 9.79 8.15
C HIS A 48 -38.49 11.08 8.96
N PRO A 49 -37.86 11.28 10.14
CA PRO A 49 -37.81 12.63 10.67
C PRO A 49 -37.19 13.47 9.56
N PRO A 50 -37.78 14.60 9.14
CA PRO A 50 -37.01 15.53 8.33
C PRO A 50 -35.74 15.74 9.13
N ILE A 51 -34.60 15.42 8.52
CA ILE A 51 -33.32 15.89 9.02
C ILE A 51 -33.55 17.38 9.02
N SER A 52 -33.86 17.93 10.20
CA SER A 52 -33.94 19.34 10.42
C SER A 52 -32.58 19.81 9.95
N GLY A 53 -32.58 20.35 8.73
CA GLY A 53 -31.54 21.24 8.27
C GLY A 53 -31.52 22.30 9.32
N SER A 54 -30.65 22.11 10.32
CA SER A 54 -30.08 23.19 11.06
C SER A 54 -29.28 23.94 10.01
N THR A 55 -29.99 24.70 9.16
CA THR A 55 -29.58 26.05 8.83
C THR A 55 -29.43 26.69 10.20
N SER A 56 -28.24 26.49 10.76
CA SER A 56 -27.71 27.27 11.85
C SER A 56 -27.98 28.69 11.40
N ARG A 57 -29.04 29.25 11.97
CA ARG A 57 -29.48 30.62 11.75
C ARG A 57 -28.27 31.41 12.19
N ALA A 58 -27.45 31.80 11.21
CA ALA A 58 -26.20 32.50 11.43
C ALA A 58 -26.53 33.63 12.39
N ALA A 59 -26.01 33.51 13.62
CA ALA A 59 -26.12 34.60 14.57
C ALA A 59 -25.52 35.82 13.85
N PRO A 60 -26.21 36.97 13.79
CA PRO A 60 -25.72 38.18 13.11
C PRO A 60 -24.60 38.83 13.92
N GLY A 61 -23.56 38.07 14.22
CA GLY A 61 -22.55 38.43 15.20
C GLY A 61 -21.16 38.62 14.60
N ASN A 62 -20.89 38.13 13.38
CA ASN A 62 -19.56 38.30 12.83
C ASN A 62 -19.47 38.22 11.30
N LEU A 63 -20.33 38.97 10.59
CA LEU A 63 -20.27 39.11 9.12
C LEU A 63 -18.88 39.53 8.63
N VAL A 64 -18.14 40.29 9.44
CA VAL A 64 -16.75 40.68 9.15
C VAL A 64 -15.81 39.48 9.22
N PHE A 65 -15.97 38.61 10.21
CA PHE A 65 -15.19 37.38 10.30
C PHE A 65 -15.53 36.40 9.18
N ASP A 66 -16.81 36.28 8.82
CA ASP A 66 -17.26 35.44 7.71
C ASP A 66 -16.68 35.93 6.37
N GLU A 67 -16.64 37.26 6.16
CA GLU A 67 -16.00 37.87 4.99
C GLU A 67 -14.49 37.63 4.96
N LEU A 68 -13.80 37.80 6.10
CA LEU A 68 -12.37 37.48 6.20
C LEU A 68 -12.09 36.00 5.94
N LEU A 69 -12.97 35.11 6.43
CA LEU A 69 -12.86 33.68 6.21
C LEU A 69 -13.07 33.33 4.73
N ALA A 70 -14.01 33.98 4.06
CA ALA A 70 -14.24 33.83 2.62
C ALA A 70 -13.01 34.26 1.82
N GLN A 71 -12.40 35.40 2.16
CA GLN A 71 -11.19 35.89 1.50
C GLN A 71 -9.99 34.94 1.72
N LEU A 72 -9.85 34.39 2.92
CA LEU A 72 -8.81 33.40 3.21
C LEU A 72 -9.04 32.09 2.46
N ALA A 73 -10.29 31.62 2.40
CA ALA A 73 -10.66 30.43 1.65
C ALA A 73 -10.35 30.60 0.15
N GLU A 74 -10.68 31.75 -0.43
CA GLU A 74 -10.38 32.08 -1.82
C GLU A 74 -8.86 32.10 -2.08
N LEU A 75 -8.10 32.72 -1.17
CA LEU A 75 -6.64 32.76 -1.27
C LEU A 75 -6.02 31.36 -1.19
N VAL A 76 -6.50 30.52 -0.26
CA VAL A 76 -6.06 29.13 -0.15
C VAL A 76 -6.44 28.35 -1.41
N ALA A 77 -7.67 28.49 -1.91
CA ALA A 77 -8.14 27.83 -3.13
C ALA A 77 -7.26 28.21 -4.33
N ALA A 78 -6.96 29.49 -4.51
CA ALA A 78 -6.07 29.97 -5.56
C ALA A 78 -4.66 29.38 -5.41
N LYS A 79 -4.09 29.34 -4.20
CA LYS A 79 -2.76 28.74 -3.96
C LYS A 79 -2.74 27.23 -4.20
N VAL A 80 -3.82 26.53 -3.88
CA VAL A 80 -3.95 25.09 -4.15
C VAL A 80 -4.09 24.86 -5.65
N ALA A 81 -4.93 25.63 -6.35
CA ALA A 81 -5.09 25.54 -7.78
C ALA A 81 -3.78 25.83 -8.53
N ASP A 82 -3.04 26.87 -8.14
CA ASP A 82 -1.70 27.16 -8.67
C ASP A 82 -0.75 25.99 -8.46
N ARG A 83 -0.78 25.37 -7.27
CA ARG A 83 0.09 24.24 -6.95
C ARG A 83 -0.27 23.00 -7.75
N LEU A 84 -1.56 22.74 -7.95
CA LEU A 84 -2.06 21.63 -8.77
C LEU A 84 -1.77 21.87 -10.25
N ALA A 85 -1.90 23.10 -10.75
CA ALA A 85 -1.58 23.47 -12.12
C ALA A 85 -0.07 23.40 -12.42
N ARG A 86 0.77 23.65 -11.41
CA ARG A 86 2.24 23.46 -11.49
C ARG A 86 2.68 22.04 -11.22
N GLN A 87 1.79 21.19 -10.68
CA GLN A 87 2.05 19.77 -10.61
C GLN A 87 2.03 19.28 -12.05
N GLU A 88 3.19 18.89 -12.58
CA GLU A 88 3.23 18.22 -13.86
C GLU A 88 2.23 17.05 -13.80
N PRO A 89 1.42 16.82 -14.85
CA PRO A 89 0.58 15.65 -14.91
C PRO A 89 1.48 14.44 -14.66
N GLU A 90 1.16 13.66 -13.62
CA GLU A 90 1.88 12.42 -13.34
C GLU A 90 1.99 11.66 -14.67
N PRO A 91 3.21 11.37 -15.16
CA PRO A 91 3.37 10.71 -16.44
C PRO A 91 2.55 9.43 -16.37
N ALA A 92 1.77 9.17 -17.44
CA ALA A 92 0.93 7.99 -17.54
C ALA A 92 1.69 6.77 -17.01
N ASP A 93 1.07 6.07 -16.08
CA ASP A 93 1.71 5.04 -15.28
C ASP A 93 1.93 3.78 -16.13
N ASP A 94 2.91 3.89 -17.03
CA ASP A 94 3.23 2.91 -18.04
C ASP A 94 3.99 1.75 -17.40
N TRP A 95 3.57 0.55 -17.78
CA TRP A 95 4.25 -0.68 -17.41
C TRP A 95 5.49 -0.87 -18.26
N LEU A 96 6.65 -0.87 -17.60
CA LEU A 96 7.94 -1.16 -18.20
C LEU A 96 8.31 -2.62 -17.96
N ASP A 97 8.86 -3.27 -18.99
CA ASP A 97 9.50 -4.56 -18.81
C ASP A 97 10.90 -4.39 -18.18
N THR A 98 11.55 -5.49 -17.81
CA THR A 98 12.88 -5.45 -17.19
C THR A 98 13.91 -4.68 -18.04
N ARG A 99 13.79 -4.73 -19.37
CA ARG A 99 14.68 -4.00 -20.29
C ARG A 99 14.39 -2.51 -20.23
N GLY A 100 13.14 -2.10 -20.44
CA GLY A 100 12.72 -0.70 -20.39
C GLY A 100 13.03 -0.07 -19.04
N ALA A 101 12.79 -0.78 -17.94
CA ALA A 101 13.11 -0.31 -16.59
C ALA A 101 14.62 -0.10 -16.39
N SER A 102 15.47 -1.01 -16.91
CA SER A 102 16.93 -0.87 -16.83
C SER A 102 17.46 0.32 -17.62
N GLU A 103 16.92 0.53 -18.83
CA GLU A 103 17.27 1.66 -19.69
C GLU A 103 16.77 2.98 -19.07
N TYR A 104 15.57 2.99 -18.49
CA TYR A 104 14.98 4.13 -17.82
C TYR A 104 15.79 4.58 -16.59
N LEU A 105 16.23 3.64 -15.75
CA LEU A 105 17.03 3.93 -14.56
C LEU A 105 18.53 4.13 -14.86
N GLY A 106 18.99 3.74 -16.05
CA GLY A 106 20.41 3.74 -16.41
C GLY A 106 21.23 2.74 -15.58
N ILE A 107 20.63 1.63 -15.15
CA ILE A 107 21.32 0.57 -14.37
C ILE A 107 21.32 -0.76 -15.11
N HIS A 108 22.26 -1.65 -14.76
CA HIS A 108 22.32 -2.97 -15.36
C HIS A 108 21.12 -3.84 -14.99
N ARG A 109 20.65 -4.67 -15.93
CA ARG A 109 19.47 -5.56 -15.74
C ARG A 109 19.63 -6.53 -14.58
N ASP A 110 20.83 -7.05 -14.37
CA ASP A 110 21.10 -7.97 -13.25
C ASP A 110 21.04 -7.26 -11.89
N SER A 111 21.48 -5.99 -11.83
CA SER A 111 21.32 -5.17 -10.63
C SER A 111 19.85 -4.89 -10.35
N LEU A 112 19.06 -4.59 -11.39
CA LEU A 112 17.62 -4.41 -11.26
C LEU A 112 16.91 -5.70 -10.78
N ARG A 113 17.29 -6.87 -11.31
CA ARG A 113 16.78 -8.17 -10.85
C ARG A 113 17.16 -8.48 -9.41
N ARG A 114 18.40 -8.17 -9.00
CA ARG A 114 18.85 -8.33 -7.62
C ARG A 114 18.01 -7.45 -6.68
N LEU A 115 17.82 -6.18 -7.03
CA LEU A 115 17.01 -5.23 -6.23
C LEU A 115 15.54 -5.67 -6.13
N ALA A 116 14.98 -6.23 -7.20
CA ALA A 116 13.64 -6.82 -7.18
C ALA A 116 13.57 -8.07 -6.28
N GLY A 117 14.58 -8.94 -6.34
CA GLY A 117 14.68 -10.13 -5.48
C GLY A 117 14.84 -9.79 -3.99
N GLU A 118 15.57 -8.71 -3.68
CA GLU A 118 15.72 -8.14 -2.34
C GLU A 118 14.48 -7.35 -1.87
N LYS A 119 13.45 -7.20 -2.73
CA LYS A 119 12.27 -6.35 -2.51
C LYS A 119 12.60 -4.88 -2.23
N ALA A 120 13.77 -4.41 -2.66
CA ALA A 120 14.18 -3.02 -2.53
C ALA A 120 13.46 -2.10 -3.54
N ILE A 121 13.02 -2.66 -4.67
CA ILE A 121 12.24 -1.98 -5.71
C ILE A 121 10.89 -2.67 -5.89
N PRO A 122 9.76 -1.94 -5.99
CA PRO A 122 8.46 -2.51 -6.32
C PRO A 122 8.48 -3.15 -7.72
N ALA A 123 8.09 -4.42 -7.79
CA ALA A 123 8.01 -5.17 -9.04
C ALA A 123 6.76 -6.07 -9.01
N GLU A 124 6.05 -6.13 -10.12
CA GLU A 124 4.95 -7.08 -10.31
C GLU A 124 5.37 -8.24 -11.21
N GLN A 125 4.87 -9.42 -10.87
CA GLN A 125 5.07 -10.64 -11.65
C GLN A 125 3.70 -11.23 -11.97
N ALA A 126 3.47 -11.60 -13.23
CA ALA A 126 2.21 -12.23 -13.64
C ALA A 126 2.01 -13.65 -13.06
N GLY A 127 3.10 -14.27 -12.58
CA GLY A 127 3.12 -15.62 -12.02
C GLY A 127 4.52 -16.00 -11.54
N ALA A 128 4.64 -17.10 -10.81
CA ALA A 128 5.93 -17.59 -10.34
C ALA A 128 6.84 -17.94 -11.53
N GLY A 129 8.00 -17.27 -11.63
CA GLY A 129 8.94 -17.43 -12.74
C GLY A 129 8.58 -16.68 -14.03
N CYS A 130 7.52 -15.87 -14.03
CA CYS A 130 7.16 -15.03 -15.18
C CYS A 130 8.04 -13.77 -15.27
N ARG A 131 7.87 -13.01 -16.36
CA ARG A 131 8.56 -11.72 -16.54
C ARG A 131 8.16 -10.73 -15.44
N LEU A 132 9.15 -9.94 -15.00
CA LEU A 132 8.97 -8.84 -14.08
C LEU A 132 8.58 -7.57 -14.84
N PHE A 133 7.53 -6.93 -14.34
CA PHE A 133 7.03 -5.65 -14.81
C PHE A 133 7.17 -4.59 -13.71
N PHE A 134 7.45 -3.36 -14.12
CA PHE A 134 7.72 -2.25 -13.23
C PHE A 134 6.85 -1.07 -13.65
N ARG A 135 6.18 -0.43 -12.69
CA ARG A 135 5.50 0.84 -12.94
C ARG A 135 6.51 1.97 -12.94
N ARG A 136 6.38 2.88 -13.90
CA ARG A 136 7.27 4.05 -13.98
C ARG A 136 7.18 4.92 -12.74
N SER A 137 5.98 5.16 -12.21
CA SER A 137 5.76 5.95 -10.99
C SER A 137 6.49 5.35 -9.76
N ASP A 138 6.45 4.02 -9.62
CA ASP A 138 7.14 3.31 -8.54
C ASP A 138 8.66 3.42 -8.64
N LEU A 139 9.22 3.33 -9.86
CA LEU A 139 10.65 3.53 -10.10
C LEU A 139 11.07 4.96 -9.75
N ASP A 140 10.27 5.96 -10.11
CA ASP A 140 10.53 7.36 -9.78
C ASP A 140 10.40 7.64 -8.28
N ALA A 141 9.41 7.05 -7.61
CA ALA A 141 9.25 7.14 -6.16
C ALA A 141 10.43 6.48 -5.44
N TRP A 142 10.88 5.32 -5.91
CA TRP A 142 12.08 4.66 -5.40
C TRP A 142 13.34 5.52 -5.62
N ARG A 143 13.50 6.12 -6.81
CA ARG A 143 14.62 7.02 -7.10
C ARG A 143 14.61 8.25 -6.20
N ARG A 144 13.45 8.86 -5.96
CA ARG A 144 13.28 9.97 -5.01
C ARG A 144 13.72 9.55 -3.59
N ARG A 145 13.29 8.38 -3.12
CA ARG A 145 13.71 7.83 -1.81
C ARG A 145 15.22 7.54 -1.75
N GLY A 146 15.80 6.93 -2.78
CA GLY A 146 17.24 6.63 -2.84
C GLY A 146 18.10 7.88 -2.97
N SER A 147 17.64 8.90 -3.69
CA SER A 147 18.34 10.19 -3.83
C SER A 147 18.40 10.98 -2.53
N ALA A 148 17.40 10.84 -1.65
CA ALA A 148 17.44 11.46 -0.32
C ALA A 148 18.59 10.91 0.55
N THR A 149 19.00 9.66 0.32
CA THR A 149 20.12 9.03 1.05
C THR A 149 21.48 9.30 0.39
N VAL A 150 21.53 9.59 -0.92
CA VAL A 150 22.78 9.70 -1.70
C VAL A 150 23.42 11.10 -1.68
N VAL A 151 22.75 12.14 -1.14
CA VAL A 151 23.36 13.49 -1.00
C VAL A 151 24.63 13.49 -0.13
N GLY A 152 24.92 12.43 0.63
CA GLY A 152 26.12 12.33 1.46
C GLY A 152 27.33 11.57 0.90
N ILE A 153 27.23 10.85 -0.24
CA ILE A 153 28.25 9.81 -0.55
C ILE A 153 28.64 9.76 -2.02
N ARG A 154 29.06 10.88 -2.64
CA ARG A 154 29.91 10.82 -3.86
C ARG A 154 30.90 11.99 -3.89
N SER A 155 31.95 11.89 -3.08
CA SER A 155 33.21 12.60 -3.32
C SER A 155 34.37 11.73 -2.85
N ARG A 156 34.79 10.83 -3.74
CA ARG A 156 36.14 10.26 -3.82
C ARG A 156 36.19 9.31 -5.01
N CYS A 157 36.82 9.78 -6.08
CA CYS A 157 37.80 9.09 -6.93
C CYS A 157 37.94 9.89 -8.22
N ASP A 158 39.18 10.30 -8.50
CA ASP A 158 39.84 10.59 -9.79
C ASP A 158 40.86 11.71 -9.52
N GLY A 159 42.18 11.47 -9.51
CA GLY A 159 42.97 10.29 -9.82
C GLY A 159 44.40 10.41 -9.32
#